data_AF-A0A926V2R9-F1
#
_entry.id   AF-A0A926V2R9-F1
#
_cell.length_a   1.000
_cell.length_b   1.000
_cell.length_c   1.000
_cell.angle_alpha   90.00
_cell.angle_beta   90.00
_cell.angle_gamma   90.00
#
_symmetry.space_group_name_H-M   'P 1'
#
loop_
_entity.id
_entity.type
_entity.pdbx_description
1 polymer ?
#
loop_
_entity_poly.entity_id
_entity_poly.type
_entity_poly.pdbx_seq_one_letter_code
_entity_poly.pdbx_strand_id
1 'polypeptide(L)'
;MNANKLNFLNNQQSVAMVITNLHELFKDNYSHYKIERSRLVSQLETAEAEEQGRIQQALKDIEGEIAIYGVLQDALSIADRVIHTRTVMGELGPDSDVYRVHHNTPVS
;
A
#
# COMPACT_ATOMS: atom_id res chain seq x y z
N MET A 1 19.03 1.43 -0.95
CA MET A 1 17.97 1.36 -1.97
C MET A 1 18.60 1.06 -3.32
N ASN A 2 18.21 -0.03 -3.98
CA ASN A 2 18.73 -0.39 -5.30
C ASN A 2 17.88 0.33 -6.36
N ALA A 3 18.49 1.22 -7.16
CA ALA A 3 17.81 2.01 -8.20
C ALA A 3 17.07 1.14 -9.24
N ASN A 4 17.44 -0.15 -9.35
CA ASN A 4 16.77 -1.13 -10.21
C ASN A 4 15.29 -1.42 -9.85
N LYS A 5 14.80 -1.07 -8.65
CA LYS A 5 13.38 -1.23 -8.30
C LYS A 5 12.45 -0.12 -8.86
N LEU A 6 13.01 0.96 -9.42
CA LEU A 6 12.24 2.12 -9.90
C LEU A 6 11.99 2.11 -11.43
N ASN A 7 12.27 1.00 -12.12
CA ASN A 7 12.15 0.88 -13.58
C ASN A 7 10.69 0.89 -14.13
N PHE A 8 9.69 1.18 -13.30
CA PHE A 8 8.27 1.22 -13.71
C PHE A 8 7.84 2.53 -14.40
N LEU A 9 8.70 3.55 -14.45
CA LEU A 9 8.40 4.82 -15.13
C LEU A 9 8.67 4.81 -16.65
N ASN A 10 8.86 3.63 -17.26
CA ASN A 10 9.13 3.51 -18.69
C ASN A 10 7.81 3.71 -19.50
N ASN A 11 7.87 4.53 -20.56
CA ASN A 11 6.75 5.20 -21.26
C ASN A 11 5.68 4.32 -21.97
N GLN A 12 5.48 3.07 -21.56
CA GLN A 12 4.48 2.15 -22.14
C GLN A 12 3.64 1.39 -21.11
N GLN A 13 3.76 1.70 -19.82
CA GLN A 13 3.01 1.01 -18.77
C GLN A 13 1.58 1.56 -18.64
N SER A 14 0.57 0.68 -18.61
CA SER A 14 -0.81 1.08 -18.31
C SER A 14 -0.90 1.62 -16.88
N VAL A 15 -1.77 2.59 -16.64
CA VAL A 15 -1.98 3.20 -15.31
C VAL A 15 -2.32 2.13 -14.26
N ALA A 16 -3.08 1.11 -14.66
CA ALA A 16 -3.40 -0.04 -13.81
C ALA A 16 -2.12 -0.79 -13.37
N MET A 17 -1.22 -1.11 -14.30
CA MET A 17 0.02 -1.82 -13.99
C MET A 17 0.93 -1.00 -13.07
N VAL A 18 1.01 0.32 -13.26
CA VAL A 18 1.79 1.20 -12.36
C VAL A 18 1.21 1.17 -10.95
N ILE A 19 -0.12 1.23 -10.81
CA ILE A 19 -0.79 1.20 -9.50
C ILE A 19 -0.61 -0.15 -8.81
N THR A 20 -0.74 -1.26 -9.53
CA THR A 20 -0.48 -2.60 -9.00
C THR A 20 0.97 -2.72 -8.51
N ASN A 21 1.95 -2.31 -9.32
CA ASN A 21 3.37 -2.39 -8.96
C ASN A 21 3.71 -1.52 -7.73
N LEU A 22 3.15 -0.32 -7.65
CA LEU A 22 3.33 0.54 -6.49
C LEU A 22 2.65 -0.04 -5.24
N HIS A 23 1.47 -0.66 -5.40
CA HIS A 23 0.77 -1.28 -4.28
C HIS A 23 1.58 -2.44 -3.71
N GLU A 24 2.13 -3.31 -4.57
CA GLU A 24 3.04 -4.38 -4.16
C GLU A 24 4.28 -3.82 -3.47
N LEU A 25 4.93 -2.80 -4.04
CA LEU A 25 6.10 -2.17 -3.45
C LEU A 25 5.80 -1.63 -2.04
N PHE A 26 4.67 -0.95 -1.85
CA PHE A 26 4.32 -0.37 -0.54
C PHE A 26 3.94 -1.44 0.47
N LYS A 27 3.22 -2.48 0.05
CA LYS A 27 2.91 -3.65 0.89
C LYS A 27 4.17 -4.38 1.35
N ASP A 28 5.14 -4.56 0.47
CA ASP A 28 6.42 -5.21 0.77
C ASP A 28 7.22 -4.39 1.79
N ASN A 29 7.31 -3.07 1.59
CA ASN A 29 8.00 -2.18 2.52
C ASN A 29 7.29 -2.12 3.88
N TYR A 30 5.96 -1.99 3.89
CA TYR A 30 5.16 -2.03 5.13
C TYR A 30 5.41 -3.33 5.91
N SER A 31 5.42 -4.46 5.22
CA SER A 31 5.69 -5.77 5.82
C SER A 31 7.13 -5.86 6.34
N HIS A 32 8.10 -5.36 5.58
CA HIS A 32 9.50 -5.31 5.99
C HIS A 32 9.69 -4.51 7.28
N TYR A 33 9.14 -3.30 7.35
CA TYR A 33 9.28 -2.46 8.55
C TYR A 33 8.57 -3.05 9.77
N LYS A 34 7.44 -3.76 9.59
CA LYS A 34 6.80 -4.50 10.68
C LYS A 34 7.69 -5.62 11.23
N ILE A 35 8.37 -6.36 10.36
CA ILE A 35 9.32 -7.41 10.77
C ILE A 35 10.48 -6.78 11.54
N GLU A 36 11.03 -5.69 11.01
CA GLU A 36 12.15 -4.99 11.63
C GLU A 36 11.76 -4.38 12.99
N ARG A 37 10.55 -3.83 13.13
CA ARG A 37 10.00 -3.40 14.42
C ARG A 37 9.99 -4.55 15.42
N SER A 38 9.45 -5.71 15.04
CA SER A 38 9.45 -6.89 15.91
C SER A 38 10.86 -7.31 16.32
N ARG A 39 11.81 -7.26 15.38
CA ARG A 39 13.24 -7.54 15.65
C ARG A 39 13.80 -6.57 16.69
N LEU A 40 13.56 -5.27 16.54
CA LEU A 40 14.03 -4.25 17.48
C LEU A 40 13.38 -4.37 18.86
N VAL A 41 12.08 -4.71 18.93
CA VAL A 41 11.39 -4.96 20.21
C VAL A 41 12.06 -6.13 20.94
N SER A 42 12.31 -7.25 20.26
CA SER A 42 13.01 -8.39 20.86
C SER A 42 14.44 -8.04 21.28
N GLN A 43 15.13 -7.18 20.54
CA GLN A 43 16.46 -6.70 20.94
C GLN A 43 16.42 -5.81 22.18
N LEU A 44 15.39 -4.96 22.30
CA LEU A 44 15.22 -4.08 23.46
C LEU A 44 15.03 -4.88 24.75
N GLU A 45 14.32 -6.01 24.69
CA GLU A 45 14.07 -6.90 25.84
C GLU A 45 15.35 -7.47 26.46
N THR A 46 16.41 -7.63 25.65
CA THR A 46 17.71 -8.19 26.08
C THR A 46 18.83 -7.16 26.10
N ALA A 47 18.57 -5.89 25.78
CA ALA A 47 19.58 -4.86 25.63
C ALA A 47 20.04 -4.29 26.97
N GLU A 48 21.36 -4.07 27.08
CA GLU A 48 21.95 -3.31 28.18
C GLU A 48 21.56 -1.82 28.10
N ALA A 49 21.64 -1.11 29.25
CA ALA A 49 21.14 0.25 29.39
C ALA A 49 21.75 1.25 28.38
N GLU A 50 23.02 1.10 28.01
CA GLU A 50 23.68 1.94 26.99
C GLU A 50 23.08 1.77 25.59
N GLU A 51 22.57 0.58 25.27
CA GLU A 51 22.08 0.23 23.93
C GLU A 51 20.58 0.49 23.77
N GLN A 52 19.83 0.51 24.88
CA GLN A 52 18.38 0.75 24.88
C GLN A 52 18.00 2.07 24.22
N GLY A 53 18.74 3.15 24.47
CA GLY A 53 18.45 4.47 23.88
C GLY A 53 18.54 4.45 22.34
N ARG A 54 19.54 3.74 21.79
CA ARG A 54 19.72 3.59 20.34
C ARG A 54 18.59 2.77 19.73
N ILE A 55 18.20 1.67 20.38
CA ILE A 55 17.11 0.81 19.92
C ILE A 55 15.76 1.54 19.98
N GLN A 56 15.50 2.33 21.03
CA GLN A 56 14.28 3.13 21.15
C GLN A 56 14.18 4.19 20.05
N GLN A 57 15.29 4.86 19.70
CA GLN A 57 15.29 5.80 18.59
C GLN A 57 15.03 5.10 17.26
N ALA A 58 15.67 3.95 17.01
CA ALA A 58 15.42 3.17 15.80
C ALA A 58 13.96 2.67 15.71
N LEU A 59 13.34 2.29 16.83
CA LEU A 59 11.92 1.93 16.89
C LEU A 59 11.04 3.11 16.48
N LYS A 60 11.32 4.31 16.98
CA LYS A 60 10.57 5.52 16.63
C LYS A 60 10.66 5.83 15.14
N ASP A 61 11.84 5.70 14.55
CA ASP A 61 12.05 5.95 13.12
C ASP A 61 11.27 4.93 12.27
N ILE A 62 11.32 3.64 12.65
CA ILE A 62 10.56 2.58 11.97
C ILE A 62 9.06 2.75 12.10
N GLU A 63 8.56 3.20 13.25
CA GLU A 63 7.13 3.49 13.42
C GLU A 63 6.66 4.61 12.47
N GLY A 64 7.52 5.60 12.20
CA GLY A 64 7.29 6.61 11.17
C GLY A 64 7.15 6.01 9.77
N GLU A 65 8.08 5.13 9.39
CA GLU A 65 8.04 4.44 8.09
C GLU A 65 6.79 3.55 7.95
N ILE A 66 6.44 2.79 8.99
CA ILE A 66 5.22 1.97 9.03
C ILE A 66 3.98 2.84 8.78
N ALA A 67 3.89 4.00 9.43
CA ALA A 67 2.75 4.91 9.25
C ALA A 67 2.66 5.41 7.79
N ILE A 68 3.79 5.82 7.20
CA ILE A 68 3.84 6.30 5.81
C ILE A 68 3.41 5.19 4.84
N TYR A 69 4.05 4.01 4.91
CA TYR A 69 3.74 2.92 3.98
C TYR A 69 2.34 2.34 4.20
N GLY A 70 1.80 2.39 5.43
CA GLY A 70 0.41 2.03 5.70
C GLY A 70 -0.58 2.92 4.96
N VAL A 71 -0.41 4.25 5.06
CA VAL A 71 -1.27 5.22 4.34
C VAL A 71 -1.15 5.06 2.83
N LEU A 72 0.08 4.87 2.32
CA LEU A 72 0.31 4.68 0.89
C LEU A 72 -0.31 3.38 0.36
N GLN A 73 -0.24 2.30 1.12
CA GLN A 73 -0.88 1.02 0.77
C GLN A 73 -2.41 1.16 0.73
N ASP A 74 -3.00 1.83 1.71
CA ASP A 74 -4.45 2.05 1.76
C ASP A 74 -4.94 2.91 0.59
N ALA A 75 -4.20 4.00 0.27
CA ALA A 75 -4.51 4.86 -0.85
C ALA A 75 -4.49 4.11 -2.19
N LEU A 76 -3.49 3.24 -2.41
CA LEU A 76 -3.43 2.45 -3.63
C LEU A 76 -4.44 1.32 -3.68
N SER A 77 -4.81 0.73 -2.54
CA SER A 77 -5.92 -0.23 -2.48
C SER A 77 -7.24 0.42 -2.93
N ILE A 78 -7.46 1.70 -2.60
CA ILE A 78 -8.62 2.46 -3.09
C ILE A 78 -8.50 2.71 -4.60
N ALA A 79 -7.33 3.15 -5.08
CA ALA A 79 -7.11 3.41 -6.50
C ALA A 79 -7.31 2.15 -7.37
N ASP A 80 -6.81 1.00 -6.91
CA ASP A 80 -6.93 -0.29 -7.59
C ASP A 80 -8.40 -0.73 -7.67
N ARG A 81 -9.18 -0.58 -6.58
CA ARG A 81 -10.63 -0.83 -6.60
C ARG A 81 -11.36 0.07 -7.60
N VAL A 82 -11.05 1.36 -7.65
CA VAL A 82 -11.70 2.30 -8.59
C VAL A 82 -11.41 1.90 -10.04
N ILE A 83 -10.17 1.53 -10.35
CA ILE A 83 -9.78 1.08 -11.69
C ILE A 83 -10.50 -0.21 -12.03
N HIS A 84 -10.48 -1.20 -11.13
CA HIS A 84 -11.16 -2.46 -11.34
C HIS A 84 -12.66 -2.27 -11.54
N THR A 85 -13.33 -1.42 -10.75
CA THR A 85 -14.75 -1.12 -10.93
C THR A 85 -15.02 -0.46 -12.28
N ARG A 86 -14.17 0.49 -12.72
CA ARG A 86 -14.31 1.12 -14.04
C ARG A 86 -14.13 0.13 -15.19
N THR A 87 -13.15 -0.78 -15.08
CA THR A 87 -12.94 -1.85 -16.06
C THR A 87 -14.16 -2.76 -16.15
N VAL A 88 -14.65 -3.23 -14.99
CA VAL A 88 -15.85 -4.08 -14.92
C VAL A 88 -17.09 -3.36 -15.48
N MET A 89 -17.29 -2.08 -15.18
CA MET A 89 -18.39 -1.29 -15.74
C MET A 89 -18.27 -1.11 -17.27
N GLY A 90 -17.05 -0.96 -17.79
CA GLY A 90 -16.79 -0.88 -19.22
C GLY A 90 -17.02 -2.21 -19.95
N GLU A 91 -16.69 -3.33 -19.31
CA GLU A 91 -16.84 -4.69 -19.87
C GLU A 91 -18.28 -5.22 -19.80
N LEU A 92 -19.01 -4.90 -18.73
CA LEU A 92 -20.41 -5.32 -18.55
C LEU A 92 -21.41 -4.51 -19.39
N GLY A 93 -21.00 -3.35 -19.90
CA GLY A 93 -21.85 -2.42 -20.64
C GLY A 93 -22.96 -1.77 -19.78
N PRO A 94 -23.61 -0.71 -20.29
CA PRO A 94 -24.67 0.01 -19.57
C PRO A 94 -25.95 -0.82 -19.30
N ASP A 95 -26.08 -2.00 -19.94
CA ASP A 95 -27.25 -2.88 -19.84
C ASP A 95 -27.11 -3.99 -18.78
N SER A 96 -26.03 -4.03 -17.99
CA SER A 96 -25.94 -5.00 -16.91
C SER A 96 -26.92 -4.64 -15.78
N ASP A 97 -27.64 -5.64 -15.26
CA ASP A 97 -28.63 -5.45 -14.18
C ASP A 97 -28.04 -4.73 -12.95
N VAL A 98 -26.74 -4.90 -12.70
CA VAL A 98 -25.98 -4.25 -11.63
C VAL A 98 -25.86 -2.74 -11.83
N TYR A 99 -25.69 -2.26 -13.07
CA TYR A 99 -25.60 -0.83 -13.39
C TYR A 99 -26.97 -0.15 -13.20
N ARG A 100 -28.07 -0.82 -13.60
CA ARG A 100 -29.43 -0.31 -13.42
C ARG A 100 -29.82 -0.14 -11.95
N VAL A 101 -29.39 -1.05 -11.06
CA VAL A 101 -29.75 -0.98 -9.63
C VAL A 101 -29.14 0.25 -8.94
N HIS A 102 -27.92 0.65 -9.30
CA HIS A 102 -27.23 1.77 -8.67
C HIS A 102 -27.51 3.14 -9.31
N HIS A 103 -27.94 3.19 -10.57
CA HIS A 103 -28.17 4.45 -11.29
C HIS A 103 -29.64 4.75 -11.62
N ASN A 104 -30.58 3.80 -11.46
CA ASN A 104 -32.01 4.02 -11.67
C ASN A 104 -32.85 3.98 -10.39
N THR A 105 -32.25 4.17 -9.20
CA THR A 105 -33.08 4.41 -8.01
C THR A 105 -33.68 5.81 -8.13
N PRO A 106 -35.02 5.96 -8.29
CA PRO A 106 -35.63 7.27 -8.25
C PRO A 106 -35.44 7.78 -6.83
N VAL A 107 -34.84 8.96 -6.67
CA VAL A 107 -34.92 9.69 -5.42
C VAL A 107 -36.41 9.90 -5.13
N SER A 108 -36.92 9.19 -4.12
CA SER A 108 -38.26 9.35 -3.59
C SER A 108 -38.18 10.20 -2.34
#